data_AF-A0A8K1FIP5-F1
#
_entry.id   AF-A0A8K1FIP5-F1
#
_cell.length_a   1.000
_cell.length_b   1.000
_cell.length_c   1.000
_cell.angle_alpha   90.00
_cell.angle_beta   90.00
_cell.angle_gamma   90.00
#
_symmetry.space_group_name_H-M   'P 1'
#
loop_
_entity.id
_entity.type
_entity.pdbx_description
1 polymer ?
#
loop_
_entity_poly.entity_id
_entity_poly.type
_entity_poly.pdbx_seq_one_letter_code
_entity_poly.pdbx_strand_id
1 'polypeptide(L)'
;MDEFLAELRDLDETQERVEAVSDELLKALRSGNDDDGTLIAEMVDVWIETLRTSDFQSERIAFLYVANHVLQKTLFENDAKPDEAPRIVGLFRPHLEEAVSLVSNSPMDRQSVLRLLELWHEKAIFSDVKILEMWKCTGEDIPEFLAKVAAESDTDPQLAPEAASEHVEDVEADLEQTPAPALPKLNARAANPVLNALKKIDRQKVAIMHLEQSIRDQHSFILTQAPTRYSTPQDLLDDYTTPVTLMKQRVEDCLRLVKTRNRMMQEIPVLKEELKQALAQMIADEKAAKEKNEQRLEQCDMIDIGLADLAEHRDTYPDEWSQEAYTSLERQRRREEEQRLHDEKMARLHQAALAESAAHAMNLEADITGEPTSELRSMAKDYHESTQEAEEEKPQQTNEMVWHPVLKELVPLQSLNLEWESWRDH
;
A
#
# COMPACT_ATOMS: atom_id res chain seq x y z
N MET A 1 -15.78 2.82 32.61
CA MET A 1 -15.61 3.42 31.28
C MET A 1 -14.41 4.36 31.25
N ASP A 2 -14.33 5.36 32.13
CA ASP A 2 -13.20 6.31 32.15
C ASP A 2 -11.83 5.64 32.36
N GLU A 3 -11.75 4.65 33.26
CA GLU A 3 -10.52 3.86 33.49
C GLU A 3 -10.12 3.07 32.23
N PHE A 4 -11.07 2.41 31.57
CA PHE A 4 -10.85 1.72 30.30
C PHE A 4 -10.38 2.67 29.19
N LEU A 5 -10.95 3.87 29.07
CA LEU A 5 -10.53 4.87 28.09
C LEU A 5 -9.13 5.42 28.36
N ALA A 6 -8.73 5.50 29.63
CA ALA A 6 -7.38 5.89 30.02
C ALA A 6 -6.37 4.81 29.62
N GLU A 7 -6.62 3.56 30.00
CA GLU A 7 -5.72 2.45 29.66
C GLU A 7 -5.66 2.19 28.14
N LEU A 8 -6.79 2.29 27.43
CA LEU A 8 -6.84 2.09 25.97
C LEU A 8 -6.03 3.15 25.20
N ARG A 9 -5.91 4.36 25.76
CA ARG A 9 -5.12 5.45 25.16
C ARG A 9 -3.62 5.21 25.28
N ASP A 10 -3.21 4.56 26.36
CA ASP A 10 -1.83 4.20 26.66
C ASP A 10 -1.49 2.77 26.19
N LEU A 11 -2.32 2.17 25.33
CA LEU A 11 -2.16 0.80 24.86
C LEU A 11 -0.92 0.68 23.96
N ASP A 12 -0.07 -0.29 24.32
CA ASP A 12 1.10 -0.74 23.55
C ASP A 12 1.18 -2.28 23.56
N GLU A 13 2.18 -2.85 22.90
CA GLU A 13 2.42 -4.30 22.78
C GLU A 13 2.88 -4.96 24.08
N THR A 14 3.15 -4.18 25.13
CA THR A 14 3.60 -4.76 26.39
C THR A 14 2.48 -5.54 27.06
N GLN A 15 2.87 -6.66 27.65
CA GLN A 15 1.91 -7.53 28.35
C GLN A 15 1.16 -6.80 29.46
N GLU A 16 1.83 -5.89 30.18
CA GLU A 16 1.23 -5.11 31.26
C GLU A 16 0.10 -4.21 30.76
N ARG A 17 0.29 -3.52 29.62
CA ARG A 17 -0.75 -2.65 29.03
C ARG A 17 -1.91 -3.43 28.42
N VAL A 18 -1.59 -4.52 27.73
CA VAL A 18 -2.63 -5.44 27.21
C VAL A 18 -3.48 -5.98 28.35
N GLU A 19 -2.85 -6.41 29.47
CA GLU A 19 -3.53 -6.89 30.66
C GLU A 19 -4.37 -5.79 31.33
N ALA A 20 -3.85 -4.57 31.47
CA ALA A 20 -4.59 -3.46 32.06
C ALA A 20 -5.92 -3.17 31.33
N VAL A 21 -5.88 -3.04 30.00
CA VAL A 21 -7.08 -2.79 29.18
C VAL A 21 -8.07 -3.97 29.23
N SER A 22 -7.55 -5.19 29.13
CA SER A 22 -8.38 -6.39 29.12
C SER A 22 -8.99 -6.71 30.50
N ASP A 23 -8.29 -6.42 31.58
CA ASP A 23 -8.81 -6.57 32.94
C ASP A 23 -9.96 -5.60 33.20
N GLU A 24 -9.98 -4.40 32.62
CA GLU A 24 -11.14 -3.50 32.68
C GLU A 24 -12.39 -4.09 31.99
N LEU A 25 -12.22 -4.69 30.80
CA LEU A 25 -13.30 -5.43 30.11
C LEU A 25 -13.81 -6.62 30.95
N LEU A 26 -12.89 -7.36 31.59
CA LEU A 26 -13.23 -8.50 32.43
C LEU A 26 -13.88 -8.07 33.76
N LYS A 27 -13.46 -6.95 34.34
CA LYS A 27 -14.09 -6.35 35.53
C LYS A 27 -15.53 -5.95 35.21
N ALA A 28 -15.76 -5.30 34.07
CA ALA A 28 -17.11 -4.96 33.62
C ALA A 28 -17.99 -6.21 33.51
N LEU A 29 -17.46 -7.29 32.92
CA LEU A 29 -18.13 -8.59 32.81
C LEU A 29 -18.47 -9.22 34.17
N ARG A 30 -17.56 -9.13 35.15
CA ARG A 30 -17.75 -9.73 36.49
C ARG A 30 -18.61 -8.87 37.43
N SER A 31 -18.63 -7.55 37.22
CA SER A 31 -19.21 -6.59 38.17
C SER A 31 -20.73 -6.67 38.34
N GLY A 32 -21.45 -7.35 37.43
CA GLY A 32 -22.90 -7.54 37.52
C GLY A 32 -23.74 -6.25 37.44
N ASN A 33 -23.11 -5.09 37.24
CA ASN A 33 -23.78 -3.80 37.05
C ASN A 33 -24.30 -3.60 35.61
N ASP A 34 -24.10 -4.60 34.74
CA ASP A 34 -24.46 -4.57 33.33
C ASP A 34 -25.41 -5.74 33.01
N ASP A 35 -26.62 -5.65 33.58
CA ASP A 35 -27.67 -6.67 33.43
C ASP A 35 -27.97 -6.98 31.95
N ASP A 36 -27.82 -5.99 31.06
CA ASP A 36 -28.12 -6.12 29.63
C ASP A 36 -26.87 -6.18 28.71
N GLY A 37 -25.67 -5.91 29.23
CA GLY A 37 -24.41 -6.08 28.47
C GLY A 37 -24.03 -4.86 27.64
N THR A 38 -24.78 -3.78 27.86
CA THR A 38 -24.66 -2.48 27.22
C THR A 38 -23.30 -1.85 27.45
N LEU A 39 -22.75 -1.93 28.67
CA LEU A 39 -21.46 -1.34 28.98
C LEU A 39 -20.33 -2.06 28.24
N ILE A 40 -20.35 -3.40 28.25
CA ILE A 40 -19.31 -4.19 27.57
C ILE A 40 -19.40 -4.02 26.05
N ALA A 41 -20.61 -3.97 25.50
CA ALA A 41 -20.82 -3.66 24.09
C ALA A 41 -20.24 -2.28 23.73
N GLU A 42 -20.52 -1.25 24.54
CA GLU A 42 -19.96 0.09 24.36
C GLU A 42 -18.42 0.10 24.46
N MET A 43 -17.84 -0.67 25.39
CA MET A 43 -16.38 -0.80 25.50
C MET A 43 -15.77 -1.47 24.26
N VAL A 44 -16.42 -2.49 23.69
CA VAL A 44 -15.99 -3.15 22.44
C VAL A 44 -16.14 -2.21 21.23
N ASP A 45 -17.23 -1.43 21.17
CA ASP A 45 -17.44 -0.42 20.13
C ASP A 45 -16.34 0.66 20.17
N VAL A 46 -15.98 1.12 21.36
CA VAL A 46 -14.88 2.07 21.55
C VAL A 46 -13.53 1.46 21.22
N TRP A 47 -13.30 0.18 21.56
CA TRP A 47 -12.08 -0.54 21.18
C TRP A 47 -11.89 -0.57 19.66
N ILE A 48 -12.93 -0.93 18.89
CA ILE A 48 -12.82 -0.96 17.43
C ILE A 48 -12.74 0.46 16.83
N GLU A 49 -13.46 1.44 17.38
CA GLU A 49 -13.40 2.83 16.91
C GLU A 49 -12.01 3.46 17.14
N THR A 50 -11.39 3.14 18.28
CA THR A 50 -10.02 3.58 18.59
C THR A 50 -9.03 2.91 17.62
N LEU A 51 -9.21 1.62 17.30
CA LEU A 51 -8.39 0.95 16.29
C LEU A 51 -8.54 1.60 14.90
N ARG A 52 -9.76 1.98 14.48
CA ARG A 52 -10.01 2.68 13.21
C ARG A 52 -9.33 4.05 13.13
N THR A 53 -9.34 4.78 14.24
CA THR A 53 -8.81 6.15 14.33
C THR A 53 -7.34 6.22 14.73
N SER A 54 -6.74 5.09 15.13
CA SER A 54 -5.33 4.99 15.49
C SER A 54 -4.41 5.32 14.30
N ASP A 55 -3.27 5.96 14.55
CA ASP A 55 -2.32 6.35 13.51
C ASP A 55 -1.45 5.17 13.02
N PHE A 56 -0.75 5.32 11.90
CA PHE A 56 0.15 4.28 11.36
C PHE A 56 1.39 3.99 12.24
N GLN A 57 1.68 4.86 13.21
CA GLN A 57 2.74 4.68 14.21
C GLN A 57 2.23 3.97 15.48
N SER A 58 0.92 3.80 15.61
CA SER A 58 0.34 3.07 16.75
C SER A 58 0.59 1.57 16.59
N GLU A 59 0.85 0.91 17.71
CA GLU A 59 1.08 -0.54 17.79
C GLU A 59 -0.26 -1.29 17.69
N ARG A 60 -0.89 -1.23 16.51
CA ARG A 60 -2.26 -1.71 16.28
C ARG A 60 -2.46 -3.19 16.62
N ILE A 61 -1.40 -3.99 16.56
CA ILE A 61 -1.44 -5.41 16.96
C ILE A 61 -1.82 -5.60 18.43
N ALA A 62 -1.51 -4.62 19.30
CA ALA A 62 -1.89 -4.64 20.71
C ALA A 62 -3.41 -4.75 20.91
N PHE A 63 -4.22 -4.18 20.01
CA PHE A 63 -5.68 -4.30 20.05
C PHE A 63 -6.14 -5.76 19.88
N LEU A 64 -5.49 -6.53 19.01
CA LEU A 64 -5.78 -7.95 18.84
C LEU A 64 -5.24 -8.77 20.01
N TYR A 65 -4.15 -8.36 20.65
CA TYR A 65 -3.69 -8.99 21.90
C TYR A 65 -4.69 -8.77 23.04
N VAL A 66 -5.30 -7.59 23.17
CA VAL A 66 -6.39 -7.34 24.12
C VAL A 66 -7.57 -8.28 23.85
N ALA A 67 -8.06 -8.34 22.60
CA ALA A 67 -9.17 -9.23 22.23
C ALA A 67 -8.83 -10.70 22.52
N ASN A 68 -7.62 -11.15 22.15
CA ASN A 68 -7.15 -12.48 22.43
C ASN A 68 -7.09 -12.78 23.94
N HIS A 69 -6.58 -11.85 24.74
CA HIS A 69 -6.45 -12.03 26.18
C HIS A 69 -7.83 -12.14 26.85
N VAL A 70 -8.78 -11.26 26.49
CA VAL A 70 -10.16 -11.32 26.99
C VAL A 70 -10.83 -12.65 26.58
N LEU A 71 -10.72 -13.07 25.33
CA LEU A 71 -11.29 -14.33 24.85
C LEU A 71 -10.68 -15.54 25.57
N GLN A 72 -9.36 -15.54 25.80
CA GLN A 72 -8.70 -16.65 26.49
C GLN A 72 -9.10 -16.74 27.96
N LYS A 73 -9.10 -15.62 28.69
CA LYS A 73 -9.52 -15.61 30.10
C LYS A 73 -10.99 -16.02 30.24
N THR A 74 -11.86 -15.57 29.35
CA THR A 74 -13.30 -15.91 29.44
C THR A 74 -13.62 -17.35 29.04
N LEU A 75 -12.93 -17.93 28.07
CA LEU A 75 -13.22 -19.28 27.57
C LEU A 75 -12.52 -20.40 28.35
N PHE A 76 -11.37 -20.12 28.96
CA PHE A 76 -10.52 -21.17 29.53
C PHE A 76 -10.20 -21.00 31.02
N GLU A 77 -10.45 -19.83 31.64
CA GLU A 77 -10.36 -19.72 33.10
C GLU A 77 -11.68 -20.13 33.78
N ASN A 78 -11.57 -20.91 34.85
CA ASN A 78 -12.71 -21.51 35.56
C ASN A 78 -13.58 -20.51 36.36
N ASP A 79 -13.30 -19.21 36.26
CA ASP A 79 -13.97 -18.15 37.02
C ASP A 79 -15.17 -17.52 36.29
N ALA A 80 -15.31 -17.75 34.98
CA ALA A 80 -16.37 -17.15 34.17
C ALA A 80 -17.70 -17.91 34.30
N LYS A 81 -18.82 -17.18 34.38
CA LYS A 81 -20.16 -17.81 34.34
C LYS A 81 -20.40 -18.42 32.95
N PRO A 82 -21.16 -19.52 32.84
CA PRO A 82 -21.38 -20.20 31.55
C PRO A 82 -21.99 -19.32 30.46
N ASP A 83 -22.73 -18.26 30.83
CA ASP A 83 -23.37 -17.34 29.88
C ASP A 83 -22.45 -16.17 29.44
N GLU A 84 -21.33 -15.95 30.14
CA GLU A 84 -20.42 -14.83 29.87
C GLU A 84 -19.53 -15.08 28.65
N ALA A 85 -19.09 -16.32 28.44
CA ALA A 85 -18.22 -16.71 27.34
C ALA A 85 -18.89 -16.61 25.95
N PRO A 86 -20.12 -17.14 25.72
CA PRO A 86 -20.81 -16.93 24.44
C PRO A 86 -21.11 -15.46 24.16
N ARG A 87 -21.38 -14.66 25.21
CA ARG A 87 -21.68 -13.24 25.10
C ARG A 87 -20.47 -12.44 24.61
N ILE A 88 -19.31 -12.59 25.26
CA ILE A 88 -18.10 -11.84 24.89
C ILE A 88 -17.60 -12.24 23.49
N VAL A 89 -17.67 -13.54 23.15
CA VAL A 89 -17.38 -14.03 21.80
C VAL A 89 -18.34 -13.39 20.78
N GLY A 90 -19.62 -13.30 21.13
CA GLY A 90 -20.65 -12.66 20.31
C GLY A 90 -20.42 -11.17 20.06
N LEU A 91 -19.83 -10.44 21.03
CA LEU A 91 -19.51 -9.02 20.90
C LEU A 91 -18.28 -8.75 20.04
N PHE A 92 -17.21 -9.55 20.17
CA PHE A 92 -16.01 -9.38 19.34
C PHE A 92 -16.22 -9.88 17.90
N ARG A 93 -16.94 -10.98 17.71
CA ARG A 93 -17.08 -11.69 16.42
C ARG A 93 -17.40 -10.79 15.20
N PRO A 94 -18.30 -9.79 15.28
CA PRO A 94 -18.62 -8.91 14.15
C PRO A 94 -17.45 -8.01 13.72
N HIS A 95 -16.53 -7.69 14.64
CA HIS A 95 -15.47 -6.71 14.43
C HIS A 95 -14.11 -7.34 14.10
N LEU A 96 -13.92 -8.64 14.34
CA LEU A 96 -12.61 -9.29 14.19
C LEU A 96 -12.07 -9.31 12.76
N GLU A 97 -12.92 -9.46 11.74
CA GLU A 97 -12.47 -9.37 10.32
C GLU A 97 -11.91 -7.98 9.99
N GLU A 98 -12.62 -6.94 10.43
CA GLU A 98 -12.19 -5.56 10.27
C GLU A 98 -10.90 -5.30 11.04
N ALA A 99 -10.83 -5.72 12.31
CA ALA A 99 -9.63 -5.55 13.14
C ALA A 99 -8.41 -6.25 12.54
N VAL A 100 -8.56 -7.50 12.09
CA VAL A 100 -7.50 -8.25 11.39
C VAL A 100 -7.04 -7.52 10.12
N SER A 101 -7.97 -6.97 9.35
CA SER A 101 -7.63 -6.18 8.15
C SER A 101 -6.91 -4.87 8.49
N LEU A 102 -7.25 -4.21 9.59
CA LEU A 102 -6.64 -2.93 10.00
C LEU A 102 -5.23 -3.09 10.59
N VAL A 103 -4.93 -4.27 11.15
CA VAL A 103 -3.63 -4.60 11.74
C VAL A 103 -2.64 -5.16 10.70
N SER A 104 -3.12 -5.91 9.69
CA SER A 104 -2.26 -6.62 8.72
C SER A 104 -1.51 -5.74 7.69
N ASN A 105 -1.36 -4.45 7.96
CA ASN A 105 -0.75 -3.47 7.05
C ASN A 105 0.78 -3.58 6.97
N SER A 106 1.45 -3.98 8.05
CA SER A 106 2.90 -4.22 8.12
C SER A 106 3.23 -5.72 8.01
N PRO A 107 4.36 -6.11 7.38
CA PRO A 107 4.81 -7.52 7.38
C PRO A 107 5.03 -8.10 8.78
N MET A 108 5.51 -7.31 9.74
CA MET A 108 5.71 -7.78 11.12
C MET A 108 4.38 -8.08 11.82
N ASP A 109 3.45 -7.11 11.81
CA ASP A 109 2.14 -7.28 12.42
C ASP A 109 1.37 -8.43 11.78
N ARG A 110 1.51 -8.60 10.46
CA ARG A 110 0.87 -9.69 9.74
C ARG A 110 1.33 -11.06 10.23
N GLN A 111 2.62 -11.26 10.51
CA GLN A 111 3.10 -12.53 11.08
C GLN A 111 2.48 -12.79 12.46
N SER A 112 2.38 -11.75 13.31
CA SER A 112 1.72 -11.84 14.60
C SER A 112 0.23 -12.18 14.47
N VAL A 113 -0.46 -11.58 13.51
CA VAL A 113 -1.87 -11.88 13.18
C VAL A 113 -2.04 -13.34 12.74
N LEU A 114 -1.21 -13.83 11.82
CA LEU A 114 -1.29 -15.24 11.38
C LEU A 114 -1.14 -16.19 12.57
N ARG A 115 -0.17 -15.91 13.45
CA ARG A 115 0.04 -16.73 14.64
C ARG A 115 -1.15 -16.70 15.61
N LEU A 116 -1.82 -15.56 15.74
CA LEU A 116 -3.07 -15.45 16.52
C LEU A 116 -4.20 -16.26 15.89
N LEU A 117 -4.37 -16.23 14.57
CA LEU A 117 -5.41 -17.00 13.87
C LEU A 117 -5.17 -18.51 13.98
N GLU A 118 -3.91 -18.95 13.84
CA GLU A 118 -3.53 -20.34 14.12
C GLU A 118 -3.87 -20.73 15.56
N LEU A 119 -3.53 -19.89 16.54
CA LEU A 119 -3.81 -20.14 17.94
C LEU A 119 -5.32 -20.26 18.21
N TRP A 120 -6.14 -19.40 17.59
CA TRP A 120 -7.60 -19.45 17.73
C TRP A 120 -8.22 -20.68 17.07
N HIS A 121 -7.64 -21.17 15.97
CA HIS A 121 -8.00 -22.45 15.37
C HIS A 121 -7.58 -23.63 16.26
N GLU A 122 -6.32 -23.68 16.69
CA GLU A 122 -5.79 -24.74 17.58
C GLU A 122 -6.60 -24.87 18.87
N LYS A 123 -7.04 -23.75 19.44
CA LYS A 123 -7.87 -23.69 20.64
C LYS A 123 -9.37 -23.82 20.38
N ALA A 124 -9.79 -23.97 19.12
CA ALA A 124 -11.19 -24.06 18.70
C ALA A 124 -12.08 -22.90 19.23
N ILE A 125 -11.53 -21.69 19.31
CA ILE A 125 -12.26 -20.49 19.74
C ILE A 125 -13.31 -20.09 18.70
N PHE A 126 -12.95 -20.21 17.41
CA PHE A 126 -13.82 -19.95 16.28
C PHE A 126 -13.89 -21.17 15.35
N SER A 127 -14.95 -21.25 14.56
CA SER A 127 -15.07 -22.28 13.51
C SER A 127 -14.08 -22.03 12.38
N ASP A 128 -13.69 -23.08 11.67
CA ASP A 128 -12.76 -22.99 10.54
C ASP A 128 -13.26 -22.05 9.44
N VAL A 129 -14.58 -21.95 9.23
CA VAL A 129 -15.19 -20.97 8.32
C VAL A 129 -14.87 -19.54 8.74
N LYS A 130 -15.02 -19.24 10.04
CA LYS A 130 -14.75 -17.89 10.57
C LYS A 130 -13.25 -17.59 10.59
N ILE A 131 -12.41 -18.57 10.91
CA ILE A 131 -10.96 -18.43 10.79
C ILE A 131 -10.58 -18.15 9.34
N LEU A 132 -11.17 -18.85 8.36
CA LEU A 132 -10.95 -18.63 6.93
C LEU A 132 -11.38 -17.22 6.48
N GLU A 133 -12.52 -16.71 6.95
CA GLU A 133 -12.95 -15.34 6.69
C GLU A 133 -11.90 -14.32 7.17
N MET A 134 -11.43 -14.45 8.41
CA MET A 134 -10.38 -13.58 8.97
C MET A 134 -9.02 -13.79 8.27
N TRP A 135 -8.67 -15.02 7.90
CA TRP A 135 -7.41 -15.32 7.21
C TRP A 135 -7.37 -14.65 5.84
N LYS A 136 -8.49 -14.66 5.11
CA LYS A 136 -8.64 -13.95 3.83
C LYS A 136 -8.38 -12.44 3.98
N CYS A 137 -8.63 -11.84 5.14
CA CYS A 137 -8.32 -10.43 5.40
C CYS A 137 -6.80 -10.13 5.47
N THR A 138 -5.96 -11.13 5.76
CA THR A 138 -4.49 -10.95 5.89
C THR A 138 -3.78 -10.84 4.54
N GLY A 139 -4.29 -11.57 3.53
CA GLY A 139 -3.73 -11.59 2.16
C GLY A 139 -2.63 -12.61 1.95
N GLU A 140 -2.41 -13.46 2.93
CA GLU A 140 -1.47 -14.56 2.89
C GLU A 140 -2.11 -15.80 2.28
N ASP A 141 -1.26 -16.71 1.81
CA ASP A 141 -1.71 -17.97 1.25
C ASP A 141 -2.52 -18.78 2.27
N ILE A 142 -3.54 -19.48 1.77
CA ILE A 142 -4.42 -20.28 2.62
C ILE A 142 -3.64 -21.52 3.09
N PRO A 143 -3.53 -21.76 4.41
CA PRO A 143 -2.81 -22.89 4.97
C PRO A 143 -3.57 -24.20 4.75
N GLU A 144 -2.85 -25.32 4.78
CA GLU A 144 -3.42 -26.65 4.49
C GLU A 144 -4.63 -27.01 5.36
N PHE A 145 -4.64 -26.57 6.63
CA PHE A 145 -5.75 -26.86 7.55
C PHE A 145 -7.06 -26.16 7.17
N LEU A 146 -6.99 -25.06 6.38
CA LEU A 146 -8.16 -24.35 5.86
C LEU A 146 -8.46 -24.68 4.39
N ALA A 147 -7.55 -25.36 3.68
CA ALA A 147 -7.68 -25.63 2.24
C ALA A 147 -8.96 -26.40 1.89
N LYS A 148 -9.40 -27.33 2.74
CA LYS A 148 -10.65 -28.08 2.55
C LYS A 148 -11.88 -27.20 2.65
N VAL A 149 -11.92 -26.33 3.68
CA VAL A 149 -13.02 -25.39 3.91
C VAL A 149 -13.07 -24.33 2.81
N ALA A 150 -11.91 -23.91 2.30
CA ALA A 150 -11.82 -22.98 1.18
C ALA A 150 -12.41 -23.57 -0.11
N ALA A 151 -12.08 -24.83 -0.42
CA ALA A 151 -12.59 -25.54 -1.59
C ALA A 151 -14.12 -25.74 -1.54
N GLU A 152 -14.68 -25.99 -0.35
CA GLU A 152 -16.13 -26.11 -0.13
C GLU A 152 -16.85 -24.76 -0.17
N SER A 153 -16.19 -23.66 0.23
CA SER A 153 -16.78 -22.31 0.19
C SER A 153 -16.88 -21.71 -1.22
N ASP A 154 -16.04 -22.17 -2.17
CA ASP A 154 -16.04 -21.71 -3.56
C ASP A 154 -17.00 -22.53 -4.47
N THR A 155 -17.75 -23.49 -3.90
CA THR A 155 -18.81 -24.23 -4.62
C THR A 155 -20.17 -23.56 -4.40
N ASP A 156 -20.52 -22.60 -5.27
CA ASP A 156 -21.84 -21.97 -5.26
C ASP A 156 -22.96 -23.01 -5.59
N PRO A 157 -24.06 -23.12 -4.83
CA PRO A 157 -25.10 -24.14 -5.03
C PRO A 157 -26.14 -23.78 -6.09
N GLN A 158 -25.77 -23.08 -7.16
CA GLN A 158 -26.74 -22.59 -8.14
C GLN A 158 -26.31 -22.86 -9.58
N LEU A 159 -26.36 -24.13 -10.00
CA LEU A 159 -26.50 -24.56 -11.41
C LEU A 159 -26.84 -26.05 -11.45
N ALA A 160 -28.12 -26.36 -11.21
CA ALA A 160 -28.70 -27.62 -11.67
C ALA A 160 -28.96 -27.48 -13.19
N PRO A 161 -28.53 -28.45 -14.03
CA PRO A 161 -28.70 -28.35 -15.47
C PRO A 161 -30.09 -28.86 -15.87
N GLU A 162 -31.03 -27.95 -16.13
CA GLU A 162 -32.25 -28.31 -16.85
C GLU A 162 -32.07 -28.13 -18.35
N ALA A 163 -32.13 -29.27 -19.04
CA ALA A 163 -32.70 -29.54 -20.35
C ALA A 163 -32.48 -28.54 -21.51
N ALA A 164 -31.75 -29.07 -22.49
CA ALA A 164 -31.71 -28.70 -23.91
C ALA A 164 -32.91 -27.90 -24.46
N SER A 165 -32.60 -26.75 -25.07
CA SER A 165 -33.27 -26.30 -26.28
C SER A 165 -32.26 -25.57 -27.15
N GLU A 166 -32.07 -26.06 -28.36
CA GLU A 166 -31.40 -25.37 -29.46
C GLU A 166 -32.00 -23.96 -29.62
N HIS A 167 -31.16 -22.93 -29.75
CA HIS A 167 -31.33 -21.82 -30.69
C HIS A 167 -30.01 -21.07 -30.87
N VAL A 168 -29.83 -20.61 -32.10
CA VAL A 168 -28.62 -20.08 -32.72
C VAL A 168 -28.46 -18.57 -32.40
N GLU A 169 -27.21 -18.13 -32.32
CA GLU A 169 -26.72 -16.74 -32.42
C GLU A 169 -27.01 -15.76 -31.27
N ASP A 170 -26.03 -15.64 -30.34
CA ASP A 170 -25.37 -14.34 -30.10
C ASP A 170 -23.98 -14.55 -29.42
N VAL A 171 -22.93 -14.63 -30.24
CA VAL A 171 -21.55 -14.87 -29.77
C VAL A 171 -20.97 -13.63 -29.06
N GLU A 172 -21.59 -12.45 -29.18
CA GLU A 172 -21.14 -11.23 -28.50
C GLU A 172 -21.63 -11.16 -27.05
N ALA A 173 -22.81 -11.70 -26.73
CA ALA A 173 -23.37 -11.69 -25.38
C ALA A 173 -22.67 -12.67 -24.42
N ASP A 174 -22.23 -13.84 -24.92
CA ASP A 174 -21.49 -14.84 -24.11
C ASP A 174 -20.05 -14.40 -23.80
N LEU A 175 -19.47 -13.50 -24.59
CA LEU A 175 -18.12 -12.97 -24.36
C LEU A 175 -18.07 -11.87 -23.28
N GLU A 176 -19.21 -11.24 -22.97
CA GLU A 176 -19.30 -10.22 -21.91
C GLU A 176 -19.42 -10.83 -20.50
N GLN A 177 -19.80 -12.10 -20.39
CA GLN A 177 -20.00 -12.81 -19.11
C GLN A 177 -18.84 -13.73 -18.72
N THR A 178 -17.68 -13.59 -19.36
CA THR A 178 -16.52 -14.43 -19.04
C THR A 178 -15.96 -14.07 -17.65
N PRO A 179 -15.83 -15.02 -16.70
CA PRO A 179 -15.19 -14.76 -15.42
C PRO A 179 -13.73 -14.38 -15.68
N ALA A 180 -13.27 -13.27 -15.09
CA ALA A 180 -11.86 -12.94 -15.11
C ALA A 180 -11.05 -14.13 -14.55
N PRO A 181 -9.83 -14.40 -15.08
CA PRO A 181 -8.95 -15.41 -14.49
C PRO A 181 -8.79 -15.14 -12.98
N ALA A 182 -8.71 -16.21 -12.19
CA ALA A 182 -8.62 -16.15 -10.72
C ALA A 182 -7.35 -15.40 -10.29
N LEU A 183 -7.45 -14.08 -10.23
CA LEU A 183 -6.44 -13.19 -9.69
C LEU A 183 -6.58 -13.17 -8.17
N PRO A 184 -5.47 -13.04 -7.43
CA PRO A 184 -5.52 -12.86 -5.98
C PRO A 184 -6.51 -11.74 -5.64
N LYS A 185 -7.49 -12.04 -4.79
CA LYS A 185 -8.57 -11.12 -4.42
C LYS A 185 -7.93 -9.90 -3.74
N LEU A 186 -8.30 -8.69 -4.21
CA LEU A 186 -7.97 -7.45 -3.50
C LEU A 186 -8.60 -7.52 -2.12
N ASN A 187 -7.79 -7.67 -1.08
CA ASN A 187 -8.25 -7.50 0.29
C ASN A 187 -8.84 -6.12 0.47
N ALA A 188 -9.83 -6.05 1.37
CA ALA A 188 -10.67 -4.93 1.71
C ALA A 188 -10.02 -3.55 1.49
N ARG A 189 -10.83 -2.62 0.96
CA ARG A 189 -10.53 -1.20 0.72
C ARG A 189 -9.50 -0.69 1.73
N ALA A 190 -8.26 -0.47 1.30
CA ALA A 190 -7.26 0.12 2.19
C ALA A 190 -7.85 1.43 2.75
N ALA A 191 -7.76 1.61 4.07
CA ALA A 191 -8.26 2.83 4.73
C ALA A 191 -7.65 4.09 4.12
N ASN A 192 -6.42 3.97 3.58
CA ASN A 192 -5.79 5.00 2.78
C ASN A 192 -6.23 4.91 1.30
N PRO A 193 -6.90 5.96 0.77
CA PRO A 193 -7.40 5.97 -0.60
C PRO A 193 -6.28 5.91 -1.66
N VAL A 194 -5.09 6.44 -1.36
CA VAL A 194 -3.90 6.38 -2.24
C VAL A 194 -3.40 4.94 -2.35
N LEU A 195 -3.25 4.25 -1.20
CA LEU A 195 -2.83 2.85 -1.19
C LEU A 195 -3.84 1.95 -1.88
N ASN A 196 -5.14 2.22 -1.73
CA ASN A 196 -6.19 1.48 -2.42
C ASN A 196 -6.07 1.63 -3.94
N ALA A 197 -5.91 2.86 -4.44
CA ALA A 197 -5.73 3.11 -5.86
C ALA A 197 -4.44 2.46 -6.42
N LEU A 198 -3.32 2.51 -5.69
CA LEU A 198 -2.09 1.81 -6.07
C LEU A 198 -2.28 0.29 -6.15
N LYS A 199 -2.91 -0.33 -5.14
CA LYS A 199 -3.19 -1.77 -5.15
C LYS A 199 -4.06 -2.19 -6.34
N LYS A 200 -5.06 -1.38 -6.71
CA LYS A 200 -5.89 -1.62 -7.91
C LYS A 200 -5.06 -1.55 -9.19
N ILE A 201 -4.19 -0.55 -9.33
CA ILE A 201 -3.31 -0.39 -10.49
C ILE A 201 -2.38 -1.60 -10.62
N ASP A 202 -1.73 -2.01 -9.52
CA ASP A 202 -0.79 -3.12 -9.55
C ASP A 202 -1.47 -4.46 -9.82
N ARG A 203 -2.68 -4.68 -9.28
CA ARG A 203 -3.51 -5.84 -9.67
C ARG A 203 -3.76 -5.87 -11.17
N GLN A 204 -4.16 -4.75 -11.77
CA GLN A 204 -4.43 -4.68 -13.20
C GLN A 204 -3.17 -4.94 -14.03
N LYS A 205 -2.01 -4.43 -13.62
CA LYS A 205 -0.73 -4.72 -14.27
C LYS A 205 -0.37 -6.20 -14.19
N VAL A 206 -0.47 -6.83 -13.02
CA VAL A 206 -0.17 -8.26 -12.84
C VAL A 206 -1.11 -9.11 -13.71
N ALA A 207 -2.40 -8.75 -13.75
CA ALA A 207 -3.36 -9.42 -14.61
C ALA A 207 -3.01 -9.32 -16.10
N ILE A 208 -2.62 -8.12 -16.56
CA ILE A 208 -2.16 -7.89 -17.93
C ILE A 208 -0.92 -8.74 -18.23
N MET A 209 0.07 -8.75 -17.34
CA MET A 209 1.28 -9.55 -17.51
C MET A 209 0.96 -11.05 -17.61
N HIS A 210 0.09 -11.56 -16.75
CA HIS A 210 -0.35 -12.96 -16.80
C HIS A 210 -1.08 -13.28 -18.12
N LEU A 211 -1.98 -12.40 -18.57
CA LEU A 211 -2.69 -12.56 -19.84
C LEU A 211 -1.72 -12.52 -21.02
N GLU A 212 -0.74 -11.61 -21.02
CA GLU A 212 0.29 -11.54 -22.07
C GLU A 212 1.19 -12.77 -22.10
N GLN A 213 1.51 -13.32 -20.93
CA GLN A 213 2.26 -14.57 -20.84
C GLN A 213 1.42 -15.74 -21.37
N SER A 214 0.16 -15.84 -20.94
CA SER A 214 -0.77 -16.88 -21.41
C SER A 214 -0.98 -16.82 -22.93
N ILE A 215 -1.15 -15.61 -23.48
CA ILE A 215 -1.28 -15.38 -24.93
C ILE A 215 -0.02 -15.83 -25.67
N ARG A 216 1.17 -15.50 -25.14
CA ARG A 216 2.45 -15.93 -25.74
C ARG A 216 2.60 -17.45 -25.70
N ASP A 217 2.35 -18.07 -24.55
CA ASP A 217 2.61 -19.50 -24.36
C ASP A 217 1.60 -20.37 -25.11
N GLN A 218 0.31 -20.03 -25.03
CA GLN A 218 -0.78 -20.86 -25.57
C GLN A 218 -1.12 -20.54 -27.03
N HIS A 219 -0.88 -19.29 -27.47
CA HIS A 219 -1.31 -18.82 -28.79
C HIS A 219 -0.17 -18.26 -29.66
N SER A 220 1.10 -18.53 -29.32
CA SER A 220 2.26 -18.15 -30.16
C SER A 220 2.10 -18.53 -31.64
N PHE A 221 1.59 -19.74 -31.91
CA PHE A 221 1.33 -20.21 -33.27
C PHE A 221 0.39 -19.27 -34.05
N ILE A 222 -0.69 -18.82 -33.42
CA ILE A 222 -1.67 -17.92 -34.07
C ILE A 222 -1.08 -16.54 -34.32
N LEU A 223 -0.27 -16.06 -33.38
CA LEU A 223 0.29 -14.71 -33.46
C LEU A 223 1.48 -14.61 -34.44
N THR A 224 2.23 -15.69 -34.62
CA THR A 224 3.51 -15.65 -35.36
C THR A 224 3.53 -16.51 -36.62
N GLN A 225 2.84 -17.65 -36.64
CA GLN A 225 2.94 -18.64 -37.73
C GLN A 225 1.68 -18.72 -38.58
N ALA A 226 0.49 -18.55 -37.99
CA ALA A 226 -0.77 -18.59 -38.73
C ALA A 226 -0.88 -17.50 -39.82
N PRO A 227 -0.45 -16.24 -39.61
CA PRO A 227 -0.58 -15.20 -40.64
C PRO A 227 0.30 -15.44 -41.86
N THR A 228 1.42 -16.16 -41.70
CA THR A 228 2.33 -16.51 -42.80
C THR A 228 1.92 -17.81 -43.49
N ARG A 229 1.29 -18.74 -42.75
CA ARG A 229 0.87 -20.05 -43.25
C ARG A 229 -0.52 -20.04 -43.91
N TYR A 230 -1.41 -19.16 -43.47
CA TYR A 230 -2.78 -19.03 -44.00
C TYR A 230 -2.99 -17.61 -44.50
N SER A 231 -2.67 -17.39 -45.78
CA SER A 231 -2.83 -16.10 -46.46
C SER A 231 -4.19 -16.00 -47.13
N THR A 232 -4.74 -17.14 -47.55
CA THR A 232 -6.03 -17.26 -48.21
C THR A 232 -6.92 -18.29 -47.50
N PRO A 233 -8.26 -18.21 -47.65
CA PRO A 233 -9.16 -19.23 -47.12
C PRO A 233 -8.87 -20.64 -47.67
N GLN A 234 -8.30 -20.73 -48.88
CA GLN A 234 -7.95 -21.99 -49.52
C GLN A 234 -6.81 -22.71 -48.79
N ASP A 235 -5.83 -21.96 -48.28
CA ASP A 235 -4.70 -22.50 -47.51
C ASP A 235 -5.16 -23.26 -46.25
N LEU A 236 -6.30 -22.85 -45.69
CA LEU A 236 -6.94 -23.48 -44.53
C LEU A 236 -7.66 -24.79 -44.89
N LEU A 237 -8.17 -24.90 -46.12
CA LEU A 237 -8.79 -26.12 -46.65
C LEU A 237 -7.76 -27.13 -47.14
N ASP A 238 -6.62 -26.64 -47.64
CA ASP A 238 -5.51 -27.45 -48.12
C ASP A 238 -4.60 -27.97 -46.98
N ASP A 239 -4.79 -27.47 -45.76
CA ASP A 239 -4.06 -27.93 -44.58
C ASP A 239 -4.73 -29.15 -43.91
N TYR A 240 -4.21 -30.33 -44.22
CA TYR A 240 -4.65 -31.60 -43.62
C TYR A 240 -4.16 -31.81 -42.18
N THR A 241 -3.29 -30.95 -41.65
CA THR A 241 -2.67 -31.15 -40.33
C THR A 241 -3.47 -30.53 -39.19
N THR A 242 -4.25 -29.48 -39.46
CA THR A 242 -5.04 -28.78 -38.44
C THR A 242 -6.49 -28.62 -38.92
N PRO A 243 -7.47 -29.25 -38.25
CA PRO A 243 -8.87 -29.07 -38.59
C PRO A 243 -9.29 -27.61 -38.49
N VAL A 244 -10.08 -27.12 -39.47
CA VAL A 244 -10.61 -25.74 -39.50
C VAL A 244 -11.35 -25.38 -38.21
N THR A 245 -12.08 -26.33 -37.63
CA THR A 245 -12.81 -26.17 -36.36
C THR A 245 -11.86 -25.89 -35.19
N LEU A 246 -10.74 -26.61 -35.12
CA LEU A 246 -9.72 -26.42 -34.09
C LEU A 246 -9.00 -25.07 -34.26
N MET A 247 -8.71 -24.68 -35.50
CA MET A 247 -8.13 -23.37 -35.79
C MET A 247 -9.09 -22.24 -35.37
N LYS A 248 -10.38 -22.36 -35.69
CA LYS A 248 -11.41 -21.40 -35.30
C LYS A 248 -11.46 -21.24 -33.78
N GLN A 249 -11.55 -22.34 -33.02
CA GLN A 249 -11.55 -22.31 -31.55
C GLN A 249 -10.29 -21.62 -30.99
N ARG A 250 -9.11 -21.99 -31.49
CA ARG A 250 -7.85 -21.38 -31.08
C ARG A 250 -7.82 -19.87 -31.33
N VAL A 251 -8.33 -19.40 -32.46
CA VAL A 251 -8.41 -17.97 -32.81
C VAL A 251 -9.40 -17.26 -31.89
N GLU A 252 -10.57 -17.85 -31.64
CA GLU A 252 -11.59 -17.29 -30.73
C GLU A 252 -11.06 -17.17 -29.30
N ASP A 253 -10.36 -18.19 -28.79
CA ASP A 253 -9.74 -18.18 -27.47
C ASP A 253 -8.66 -17.10 -27.35
N CYS A 254 -7.78 -16.99 -28.36
CA CYS A 254 -6.76 -15.95 -28.43
C CYS A 254 -7.39 -14.55 -28.45
N LEU A 255 -8.44 -14.36 -29.25
CA LEU A 255 -9.16 -13.08 -29.34
C LEU A 255 -9.83 -12.72 -28.00
N ARG A 256 -10.37 -13.71 -27.28
CA ARG A 256 -10.98 -13.54 -25.95
C ARG A 256 -9.96 -13.03 -24.93
N LEU A 257 -8.77 -13.62 -24.87
CA LEU A 257 -7.70 -13.19 -23.97
C LEU A 257 -7.19 -11.79 -24.33
N VAL A 258 -6.99 -11.49 -25.62
CA VAL A 258 -6.55 -10.17 -26.08
C VAL A 258 -7.58 -9.08 -25.76
N LYS A 259 -8.88 -9.35 -25.96
CA LYS A 259 -9.96 -8.43 -25.60
C LYS A 259 -9.96 -8.13 -24.10
N THR A 260 -9.82 -9.15 -23.26
CA THR A 260 -9.77 -9.00 -21.80
C THR A 260 -8.55 -8.17 -21.35
N ARG A 261 -7.38 -8.46 -21.92
CA ARG A 261 -6.14 -7.71 -21.70
C ARG A 261 -6.28 -6.24 -22.08
N ASN A 262 -6.89 -5.97 -23.23
CA ASN A 262 -7.12 -4.59 -23.70
C ASN A 262 -8.12 -3.83 -22.83
N ARG A 263 -9.17 -4.48 -22.32
CA ARG A 263 -10.11 -3.89 -21.36
C ARG A 263 -9.37 -3.47 -20.08
N MET A 264 -8.58 -4.37 -19.49
CA MET A 264 -7.78 -4.07 -18.29
C MET A 264 -6.78 -2.93 -18.53
N MET A 265 -6.17 -2.86 -19.72
CA MET A 265 -5.31 -1.73 -20.09
C MET A 265 -6.06 -0.39 -20.16
N GLN A 266 -7.31 -0.39 -20.62
CA GLN A 266 -8.15 0.83 -20.70
C GLN A 266 -8.59 1.33 -19.32
N GLU A 267 -8.64 0.46 -18.31
CA GLU A 267 -8.98 0.83 -16.93
C GLU A 267 -7.80 1.49 -16.19
N ILE A 268 -6.54 1.21 -16.58
CA ILE A 268 -5.35 1.79 -15.94
C ILE A 268 -5.36 3.33 -15.92
N PRO A 269 -5.64 4.05 -17.03
CA PRO A 269 -5.76 5.51 -17.01
C PRO A 269 -6.79 6.04 -16.01
N VAL A 270 -7.93 5.36 -15.86
CA VAL A 270 -8.98 5.74 -14.92
C VAL A 270 -8.48 5.60 -13.48
N LEU A 271 -7.83 4.48 -13.17
CA LEU A 271 -7.24 4.23 -11.85
C LEU A 271 -6.09 5.21 -11.54
N LYS A 272 -5.31 5.62 -12.55
CA LYS A 272 -4.29 6.67 -12.39
C LYS A 272 -4.90 8.01 -12.03
N GLU A 273 -6.07 8.34 -12.57
CA GLU A 273 -6.77 9.57 -12.23
C GLU A 273 -7.38 9.49 -10.81
N GLU A 274 -7.95 8.35 -10.44
CA GLU A 274 -8.39 8.06 -9.06
C GLU A 274 -7.22 8.24 -8.07
N LEU A 275 -6.02 7.74 -8.40
CA LEU A 275 -4.82 7.91 -7.58
C LEU A 275 -4.44 9.39 -7.40
N LYS A 276 -4.47 10.19 -8.47
CA LYS A 276 -4.16 11.63 -8.37
C LYS A 276 -5.16 12.36 -7.47
N GLN A 277 -6.45 12.04 -7.60
CA GLN A 277 -7.50 12.63 -6.77
C GLN A 277 -7.32 12.24 -5.30
N ALA A 278 -7.07 10.96 -5.01
CA ALA A 278 -6.81 10.48 -3.66
C ALA A 278 -5.58 11.17 -3.03
N LEU A 279 -4.53 11.38 -3.81
CA LEU A 279 -3.29 12.01 -3.35
C LEU A 279 -3.50 13.51 -3.07
N ALA A 280 -4.25 14.20 -3.94
CA ALA A 280 -4.63 15.59 -3.71
C ALA A 280 -5.48 15.76 -2.43
N GLN A 281 -6.42 14.85 -2.20
CA GLN A 281 -7.25 14.85 -1.00
C GLN A 281 -6.42 14.62 0.26
N MET A 282 -5.53 13.61 0.26
CA MET A 282 -4.67 13.31 1.41
C MET A 282 -3.76 14.49 1.79
N ILE A 283 -3.20 15.19 0.79
CA ILE A 283 -2.40 16.40 1.03
C ILE A 283 -3.25 17.52 1.64
N ALA A 284 -4.50 17.69 1.19
CA ALA A 284 -5.41 18.70 1.74
C ALA A 284 -5.78 18.39 3.19
N ASP A 285 -6.08 17.13 3.50
CA ASP A 285 -6.42 16.67 4.84
C ASP A 285 -5.22 16.83 5.80
N GLU A 286 -4.00 16.50 5.35
CA GLU A 286 -2.77 16.69 6.14
C GLU A 286 -2.52 18.18 6.45
N LYS A 287 -2.74 19.07 5.47
CA LYS A 287 -2.62 20.52 5.69
C LYS A 287 -3.64 21.02 6.71
N ALA A 288 -4.91 20.60 6.60
CA ALA A 288 -5.95 20.98 7.54
C ALA A 288 -5.68 20.44 8.95
N ALA A 289 -5.14 19.22 9.07
CA ALA A 289 -4.74 18.65 10.34
C ALA A 289 -3.58 19.42 10.99
N LYS A 290 -2.58 19.83 10.21
CA LYS A 290 -1.47 20.68 10.68
C LYS A 290 -1.97 22.02 11.19
N GLU A 291 -2.82 22.70 10.43
CA GLU A 291 -3.41 23.99 10.83
C GLU A 291 -4.24 23.86 12.12
N LYS A 292 -5.04 22.78 12.26
CA LYS A 292 -5.79 22.52 13.49
C LYS A 292 -4.90 22.23 14.69
N ASN A 293 -3.77 21.56 14.48
CA ASN A 293 -2.82 21.26 15.54
C ASN A 293 -2.07 22.53 15.98
N GLU A 294 -1.71 23.39 15.04
CA GLU A 294 -1.15 24.72 15.29
C GLU A 294 -2.13 25.58 16.11
N GLN A 295 -3.41 25.65 15.72
CA GLN A 295 -4.45 26.36 16.48
C GLN A 295 -4.65 25.80 17.91
N ARG A 296 -4.54 24.47 18.11
CA ARG A 296 -4.62 23.87 19.44
C ARG A 296 -3.39 24.18 20.28
N LEU A 297 -2.21 24.23 19.68
CA LEU A 297 -0.98 24.64 20.35
C LEU A 297 -1.03 26.11 20.75
N GLU A 298 -1.54 26.99 19.88
CA GLU A 298 -1.80 28.40 20.22
C GLU A 298 -2.79 28.52 21.39
N GLN A 299 -3.85 27.70 21.42
CA GLN A 299 -4.79 27.66 22.55
C GLN A 299 -4.14 27.16 23.85
N CYS A 300 -3.27 26.14 23.78
CA CYS A 300 -2.49 25.70 24.94
C CYS A 300 -1.52 26.79 25.42
N ASP A 301 -0.85 27.49 24.49
CA ASP A 301 0.01 28.63 24.83
C ASP A 301 -0.79 29.74 25.52
N MET A 302 -2.03 30.01 25.09
CA MET A 302 -2.91 30.96 25.78
C MET A 302 -3.36 30.49 27.17
N ILE A 303 -3.54 29.17 27.37
CA ILE A 303 -3.94 28.60 28.66
C ILE A 303 -2.78 28.59 29.65
N ASP A 304 -1.56 28.27 29.20
CA ASP A 304 -0.32 28.33 29.99
C ASP A 304 0.02 29.76 30.45
N ILE A 305 -0.53 30.77 29.77
CA ILE A 305 -0.45 32.19 30.14
C ILE A 305 -1.51 32.54 31.24
N GLY A 306 -2.21 31.56 31.83
CA GLY A 306 -3.03 31.79 33.02
C GLY A 306 -4.26 32.65 32.74
N LEU A 307 -5.01 32.33 31.69
CA LEU A 307 -6.20 33.07 31.27
C LEU A 307 -7.45 32.74 32.11
N ALA A 308 -7.38 33.09 33.40
CA ALA A 308 -8.53 33.50 34.19
C ALA A 308 -8.27 34.94 34.66
N ASP A 309 -8.75 35.89 33.86
CA ASP A 309 -8.69 37.36 34.01
C ASP A 309 -7.30 38.03 33.95
N LEU A 310 -6.76 38.13 32.73
CA LEU A 310 -5.49 38.79 32.38
C LEU A 310 -5.37 40.26 32.81
N ALA A 311 -6.47 40.97 32.99
CA ALA A 311 -6.42 42.38 33.37
C ALA A 311 -6.02 42.55 34.84
N GLU A 312 -6.55 41.70 35.72
CA GLU A 312 -6.33 41.80 37.16
C GLU A 312 -4.95 41.27 37.55
N HIS A 313 -4.48 40.17 36.94
CA HIS A 313 -3.13 39.63 37.22
C HIS A 313 -2.00 40.51 36.67
N ARG A 314 -2.19 41.13 35.50
CA ARG A 314 -1.21 42.08 34.91
C ARG A 314 -1.06 43.36 35.74
N ASP A 315 -2.15 43.85 36.32
CA ASP A 315 -2.11 45.03 37.20
C ASP A 315 -1.54 44.69 38.60
N THR A 316 -1.73 43.45 39.07
CA THR A 316 -1.28 43.01 40.41
C THR A 316 0.18 42.53 40.42
N TYR A 317 0.66 41.88 39.35
CA TYR A 317 2.00 41.31 39.24
C TYR A 317 2.66 41.56 37.87
N PRO A 318 2.99 42.83 37.55
CA PRO A 318 3.51 43.22 36.23
C PRO A 318 4.88 42.60 35.90
N ASP A 319 5.72 42.38 36.90
CA ASP A 319 7.08 41.84 36.72
C ASP A 319 7.03 40.35 36.37
N GLU A 320 6.20 39.55 37.06
CA GLU A 320 5.99 38.12 36.79
C GLU A 320 5.35 37.92 35.40
N TRP A 321 4.38 38.77 35.06
CA TRP A 321 3.77 38.79 33.73
C TRP A 321 4.77 39.04 32.61
N SER A 322 5.66 40.01 32.79
CA SER A 322 6.68 40.34 31.81
C SER A 322 7.69 39.20 31.62
N GLN A 323 8.01 38.49 32.69
CA GLN A 323 8.88 37.31 32.64
C GLN A 323 8.19 36.15 31.94
N GLU A 324 6.95 35.81 32.29
CA GLU A 324 6.22 34.72 31.63
C GLU A 324 6.00 35.00 30.14
N ALA A 325 5.61 36.22 29.77
CA ALA A 325 5.49 36.64 28.38
C ALA A 325 6.83 36.50 27.62
N TYR A 326 7.95 36.87 28.25
CA TYR A 326 9.28 36.69 27.67
C TYR A 326 9.64 35.21 27.52
N THR A 327 9.38 34.36 28.52
CA THR A 327 9.62 32.91 28.43
C THR A 327 8.72 32.22 27.40
N SER A 328 7.48 32.69 27.22
CA SER A 328 6.57 32.20 26.18
C SER A 328 7.12 32.53 24.79
N LEU A 329 7.61 33.75 24.60
CA LEU A 329 8.19 34.19 23.34
C LEU A 329 9.50 33.44 23.03
N GLU A 330 10.33 33.15 24.04
CA GLU A 330 11.50 32.28 23.88
C GLU A 330 11.13 30.82 23.55
N ARG A 331 10.06 30.29 24.16
CA ARG A 331 9.53 28.95 23.82
C ARG A 331 9.02 28.88 22.38
N GLN A 332 8.29 29.90 21.94
CA GLN A 332 7.84 30.02 20.55
C GLN A 332 9.04 30.07 19.60
N ARG A 333 10.03 30.93 19.89
CA ARG A 333 11.24 31.06 19.08
C ARG A 333 12.03 29.75 18.97
N ARG A 334 12.17 29.00 20.07
CA ARG A 334 12.82 27.68 20.04
C ARG A 334 12.08 26.68 19.17
N ARG A 335 10.74 26.64 19.25
CA ARG A 335 9.92 25.77 18.40
C ARG A 335 10.08 26.12 16.93
N GLU A 336 10.05 27.40 16.57
CA GLU A 336 10.28 27.86 15.20
C GLU A 336 11.67 27.48 14.68
N GLU A 337 12.71 27.61 15.51
CA GLU A 337 14.07 27.20 15.17
C GLU A 337 14.21 25.68 15.01
N GLU A 338 13.60 24.89 15.90
CA GLU A 338 13.55 23.42 15.80
C GLU A 338 12.79 22.96 14.56
N GLN A 339 11.66 23.59 14.24
CA GLN A 339 10.88 23.31 13.05
C GLN A 339 11.67 23.65 11.78
N ARG A 340 12.37 24.80 11.76
CA ARG A 340 13.25 25.17 10.64
C ARG A 340 14.38 24.15 10.45
N LEU A 341 15.01 23.70 11.54
CA LEU A 341 16.06 22.67 11.47
C LEU A 341 15.52 21.32 10.99
N HIS A 342 14.32 20.95 11.43
CA HIS A 342 13.64 19.75 10.98
C HIS A 342 13.32 19.82 9.48
N ASP A 343 12.78 20.94 9.01
CA ASP A 343 12.46 21.17 7.59
C ASP A 343 13.72 21.17 6.72
N GLU A 344 14.83 21.77 7.18
CA GLU A 344 16.13 21.69 6.51
C GLU A 344 16.64 20.23 6.42
N LYS A 345 16.49 19.43 7.49
CA LYS A 345 16.86 18.01 7.49
C LYS A 345 16.01 17.21 6.51
N MET A 346 14.70 17.46 6.48
CA MET A 346 13.77 16.82 5.54
C MET A 346 14.08 17.22 4.10
N ALA A 347 14.41 18.48 3.83
CA ALA A 347 14.83 18.94 2.52
C ALA A 347 16.12 18.23 2.05
N ARG A 348 17.11 18.06 2.94
CA ARG A 348 18.33 17.28 2.64
C ARG A 348 18.03 15.82 2.34
N LEU A 349 17.18 15.18 3.14
CA LEU A 349 16.77 13.80 2.91
C LEU A 349 16.03 13.64 1.58
N HIS A 350 15.14 14.58 1.23
CA HIS A 350 14.44 14.58 -0.05
C HIS A 350 15.41 14.77 -1.23
N GLN A 351 16.39 15.67 -1.11
CA GLN A 351 17.44 15.84 -2.12
C GLN A 351 18.29 14.58 -2.28
N ALA A 352 18.61 13.89 -1.18
CA ALA A 352 19.33 12.62 -1.21
C ALA A 352 18.50 11.51 -1.88
N ALA A 353 17.21 11.40 -1.57
CA ALA A 353 16.31 10.43 -2.19
C ALA A 353 16.13 10.67 -3.70
N LEU A 354 16.07 11.94 -4.13
CA LEU A 354 16.04 12.30 -5.56
C LEU A 354 17.35 11.91 -6.26
N ALA A 355 18.50 12.13 -5.61
CA ALA A 355 19.81 11.74 -6.16
C ALA A 355 19.94 10.21 -6.24
N GLU A 356 19.48 9.47 -5.22
CA GLU A 356 19.48 8.01 -5.21
C GLU A 356 18.54 7.45 -6.28
N SER A 357 17.33 8.00 -6.41
CA SER A 357 16.37 7.60 -7.45
C SER A 357 16.91 7.89 -8.85
N ALA A 358 17.62 9.00 -9.05
CA ALA A 358 18.28 9.32 -10.31
C ALA A 358 19.43 8.35 -10.61
N ALA A 359 20.26 8.02 -9.62
CA ALA A 359 21.33 7.04 -9.77
C ALA A 359 20.78 5.63 -10.07
N HIS A 360 19.70 5.23 -9.40
CA HIS A 360 19.02 3.97 -9.67
C HIS A 360 18.39 3.94 -11.07
N ALA A 361 17.79 5.05 -11.53
CA ALA A 361 17.29 5.17 -12.90
C ALA A 361 18.42 5.06 -13.93
N MET A 362 19.56 5.71 -13.70
CA MET A 362 20.75 5.59 -14.56
C MET A 362 21.29 4.15 -14.60
N ASN A 363 21.30 3.44 -13.47
CA ASN A 363 21.71 2.03 -13.42
C ASN A 363 20.75 1.13 -14.20
N LEU A 364 19.44 1.35 -14.07
CA LEU A 364 18.44 0.63 -14.86
C LEU A 364 18.56 0.94 -16.36
N GLU A 365 18.85 2.18 -16.73
CA GLU A 365 19.11 2.56 -18.13
C GLU A 365 20.36 1.88 -18.68
N ALA A 366 21.43 1.75 -17.88
CA ALA A 366 22.63 0.97 -18.25
C ALA A 366 22.31 -0.52 -18.44
N ASP A 367 21.51 -1.11 -17.56
CA ASP A 367 21.08 -2.51 -17.67
C ASP A 367 20.19 -2.77 -18.89
N ILE A 368 19.28 -1.84 -19.22
CA ILE A 368 18.37 -1.93 -20.38
C ILE A 368 19.10 -1.74 -21.70
N THR A 369 20.09 -0.83 -21.74
CA THR A 369 20.89 -0.56 -22.94
C THR A 369 21.98 -1.60 -23.18
N GLY A 370 22.20 -2.51 -22.23
CA GLY A 370 23.28 -3.51 -22.29
C GLY A 370 24.67 -2.86 -22.28
N GLU A 371 24.77 -1.59 -21.85
CA GLU A 371 26.06 -0.94 -21.68
C GLU A 371 26.70 -1.45 -20.38
N PRO A 372 27.94 -1.99 -20.44
CA PRO A 372 28.58 -2.51 -19.24
C PRO A 372 28.79 -1.37 -18.24
N THR A 373 28.44 -1.64 -16.98
CA THR A 373 28.60 -0.78 -15.81
C THR A 373 29.92 0.00 -15.85
N SER A 374 29.92 1.27 -15.43
CA SER A 374 31.06 2.19 -15.36
C SER A 374 32.43 1.55 -15.05
N GLU A 375 32.48 0.57 -14.15
CA GLU A 375 33.71 -0.16 -13.77
C GLU A 375 34.24 -1.10 -14.87
N LEU A 376 33.36 -1.77 -15.60
CA LEU A 376 33.70 -2.55 -16.79
C LEU A 376 34.05 -1.64 -17.97
N ARG A 377 33.53 -0.41 -18.03
CA ARG A 377 33.94 0.60 -19.01
C ARG A 377 35.35 1.11 -18.73
N SER A 378 35.75 1.27 -17.45
CA SER A 378 37.15 1.56 -17.09
C SER A 378 38.08 0.39 -17.36
N MET A 379 37.68 -0.86 -17.03
CA MET A 379 38.50 -2.04 -17.32
C MET A 379 38.58 -2.36 -18.82
N ALA A 380 37.52 -2.10 -19.59
CA ALA A 380 37.54 -2.22 -21.05
C ALA A 380 38.41 -1.13 -21.69
N LYS A 381 38.52 0.05 -21.06
CA LYS A 381 39.47 1.09 -21.47
C LYS A 381 40.91 0.65 -21.24
N ASP A 382 41.21 0.05 -20.09
CA ASP A 382 42.54 -0.50 -19.80
C ASP A 382 42.89 -1.70 -20.72
N TYR A 383 41.90 -2.52 -21.09
CA TYR A 383 42.07 -3.61 -22.06
C TYR A 383 42.23 -3.10 -23.51
N HIS A 384 41.50 -2.06 -23.92
CA HIS A 384 41.68 -1.45 -25.24
C HIS A 384 43.00 -0.68 -25.35
N GLU A 385 43.43 0.01 -24.30
CA GLU A 385 44.71 0.73 -24.27
C GLU A 385 45.90 -0.23 -24.38
N SER A 386 45.85 -1.39 -23.70
CA SER A 386 46.91 -2.41 -23.83
C SER A 386 46.98 -3.14 -25.19
N THR A 387 45.93 -3.04 -26.01
CA THR A 387 45.89 -3.67 -27.35
C THR A 387 46.11 -2.67 -28.49
N GLN A 388 46.10 -1.36 -28.20
CA GLN A 388 46.30 -0.27 -29.17
C GLN A 388 47.71 0.33 -29.16
N GLU A 389 48.60 -0.06 -28.24
CA GLU A 389 50.02 0.35 -28.24
C GLU A 389 50.87 -0.27 -29.39
N ALA A 390 50.26 -1.00 -30.33
CA ALA A 390 50.95 -1.57 -31.50
C ALA A 390 50.64 -0.87 -32.84
N GLU A 391 49.75 0.12 -32.90
CA GLU A 391 49.50 0.88 -34.13
C GLU A 391 49.47 2.39 -33.85
N GLU A 392 50.58 3.05 -34.19
CA GLU A 392 50.65 4.51 -34.30
C GLU A 392 49.64 5.03 -35.33
N GLU A 393 48.52 5.63 -34.91
CA GLU A 393 47.82 6.65 -35.72
C GLU A 393 47.26 7.80 -34.86
N LYS A 394 47.88 8.97 -35.05
CA LYS A 394 47.45 10.37 -34.85
C LYS A 394 46.16 10.65 -34.03
N PRO A 395 46.20 11.57 -33.03
CA PRO A 395 45.00 12.03 -32.35
C PRO A 395 44.11 12.83 -33.32
N GLN A 396 42.94 12.28 -33.67
CA GLN A 396 41.85 13.06 -34.24
C GLN A 396 41.25 13.90 -33.11
N GLN A 397 41.76 15.12 -33.00
CA GLN A 397 41.14 16.21 -32.26
C GLN A 397 39.82 16.54 -32.98
N THR A 398 38.70 16.01 -32.46
CA THR A 398 37.37 16.42 -32.91
C THR A 398 37.14 17.87 -32.45
N ASN A 399 37.59 18.82 -33.27
CA ASN A 399 37.23 20.22 -33.18
C ASN A 399 35.73 20.36 -33.47
N GLU A 400 34.89 20.14 -32.46
CA GLU A 400 33.48 20.51 -32.54
C GLU A 400 33.39 22.04 -32.62
N MET A 401 32.86 22.52 -33.75
CA MET A 401 32.66 23.93 -34.04
C MET A 401 31.21 24.28 -33.75
N VAL A 402 30.97 25.28 -32.90
CA VAL A 402 29.63 25.74 -32.55
C VAL A 402 29.39 27.12 -33.14
N TRP A 403 28.17 27.35 -33.61
CA TRP A 403 27.75 28.62 -34.19
C TRP A 403 27.66 29.70 -33.11
N HIS A 404 28.49 30.74 -33.19
CA HIS A 404 28.48 31.83 -32.23
C HIS A 404 27.40 32.87 -32.60
N PRO A 405 26.36 33.07 -31.78
CA PRO A 405 25.19 33.88 -32.18
C PRO A 405 25.50 35.37 -32.35
N VAL A 406 26.54 35.88 -31.67
CA VAL A 406 26.93 37.30 -31.72
C VAL A 406 27.92 37.59 -32.84
N LEU A 407 28.88 36.68 -33.07
CA LEU A 407 29.92 36.85 -34.09
C LEU A 407 29.47 36.34 -35.48
N LYS A 408 28.42 35.51 -35.51
CA LYS A 408 27.86 34.89 -36.72
C LYS A 408 28.89 34.08 -37.51
N GLU A 409 29.75 33.36 -36.79
CA GLU A 409 30.74 32.44 -37.36
C GLU A 409 30.87 31.16 -36.51
N LEU A 410 31.45 30.12 -37.09
CA LEU A 410 31.70 28.83 -36.43
C LEU A 410 33.02 28.91 -35.66
N VAL A 411 32.97 28.66 -34.34
CA VAL A 411 34.13 28.80 -33.45
C VAL A 411 34.33 27.48 -32.66
N PRO A 412 35.57 27.03 -32.38
CA PRO A 412 35.82 25.79 -31.63
C PRO A 412 35.30 25.86 -30.19
N LEU A 413 34.62 24.81 -29.73
CA LEU A 413 33.95 24.72 -28.42
C LEU A 413 34.85 25.03 -27.21
N GLN A 414 36.16 24.75 -27.29
CA GLN A 414 37.12 25.03 -26.21
C GLN A 414 37.34 26.53 -25.94
N SER A 415 37.10 27.41 -26.92
CA SER A 415 37.26 28.86 -26.74
C SER A 415 36.10 29.51 -25.97
N LEU A 416 34.93 28.86 -25.93
CA LEU A 416 33.76 29.35 -25.20
C LEU A 416 33.89 29.20 -23.68
N ASN A 417 34.72 28.30 -23.16
CA ASN A 417 34.84 28.11 -21.71
C ASN A 417 35.80 29.10 -21.02
N LEU A 418 36.67 29.81 -21.76
CA LEU A 418 37.64 30.75 -21.20
C LEU A 418 37.14 32.20 -21.14
N GLU A 419 36.14 32.57 -21.94
CA GLU A 419 35.65 33.96 -22.01
C GLU A 419 34.48 34.25 -21.05
N TRP A 420 33.75 33.24 -20.56
CA TRP A 420 32.62 33.45 -19.63
C TRP A 420 33.05 33.81 -18.21
N GLU A 421 34.29 33.47 -17.81
CA GLU A 421 34.82 33.84 -16.49
C GLU A 421 35.25 35.32 -16.42
N SER A 422 35.56 35.98 -17.55
CA SER A 422 36.04 37.38 -17.53
C SER A 422 34.92 38.43 -17.49
N TRP A 423 33.65 38.04 -17.64
CA TRP A 423 32.50 38.97 -17.63
C TRP A 423 31.82 39.07 -16.27
N ARG A 424 32.24 38.26 -15.29
CA ARG A 424 31.69 38.29 -13.93
C ARG A 424 32.36 39.33 -13.02
N ASP A 425 33.53 39.84 -13.43
CA ASP A 425 34.35 40.78 -12.65
C ASP A 425 34.40 42.21 -13.24
N HIS A 426 33.46 42.59 -14.12
CA HIS A 426 33.31 43.97 -14.62
C HIS A 426 31.90 44.52 -14.47
#